data_AF-A0A954Q3Z5-F1
#
_entry.id   AF-A0A954Q3Z5-F1
#
_cell.length_a   1.000
_cell.length_b   1.000
_cell.length_c   1.000
_cell.angle_alpha   90.00
_cell.angle_beta   90.00
_cell.angle_gamma   90.00
#
_symmetry.space_group_name_H-M   'P 1'
#
loop_
_entity.id
_entity.type
_entity.pdbx_description
1 polymer ?
#
loop_
_entity_poly.entity_id
_entity_poly.type
_entity_poly.pdbx_seq_one_letter_code
_entity_poly.pdbx_strand_id
1 'polypeptide(L)'
;MKIIHIERLVSIGPFPRSREWKRIRSGMHDAIRAVDWPPGTGKFTIYPQSGKRRGEGNGVKPIKNECLARLREQGWEAESAFDVLGTANPGDLDAVFQAKAGAVAMEWKTGNISSSHRAR
;
A
#
# COMPACT_ATOMS: atom_id res chain seq x y z
N MET A 1 8.09 -9.75 2.03
CA MET A 1 8.11 -8.97 3.29
C MET A 1 7.20 -9.61 4.35
N LYS A 2 7.28 -9.26 5.65
CA LYS A 2 6.39 -9.78 6.70
C LYS A 2 5.49 -8.68 7.27
N ILE A 3 4.22 -8.98 7.50
CA ILE A 3 3.28 -8.11 8.23
C ILE A 3 3.38 -8.47 9.71
N ILE A 4 3.89 -7.55 10.54
CA ILE A 4 4.13 -7.78 11.96
C ILE A 4 2.92 -7.37 12.82
N HIS A 5 2.19 -6.35 12.37
CA HIS A 5 1.06 -5.80 13.10
C HIS A 5 -0.04 -5.32 12.14
N ILE A 6 -1.30 -5.47 12.55
CA ILE A 6 -2.47 -4.93 11.85
C ILE A 6 -3.37 -4.32 12.91
N GLU A 7 -3.62 -3.03 12.79
CA GLU A 7 -4.56 -2.29 13.63
C GLU A 7 -5.79 -1.91 12.80
N ARG A 8 -6.99 -2.15 13.33
CA ARG A 8 -8.24 -1.74 12.67
C ARG A 8 -8.85 -0.59 13.46
N LEU A 9 -8.83 0.61 12.87
CA LEU A 9 -9.32 1.82 13.52
C LEU A 9 -10.84 1.97 13.42
N VAL A 10 -11.41 1.70 12.24
CA VAL A 10 -12.85 1.82 11.97
C VAL A 10 -13.38 0.54 11.32
N SER A 11 -14.53 0.06 11.79
CA SER A 11 -15.16 -1.18 11.32
C SER A 11 -16.66 -1.13 11.47
N ILE A 12 -17.32 -0.36 10.61
CA ILE A 12 -18.76 -0.09 10.71
C ILE A 12 -19.48 -0.70 9.52
N GLY A 13 -20.72 -1.15 9.73
CA GLY A 13 -21.59 -1.67 8.68
C GLY A 13 -21.24 -3.10 8.21
N PRO A 14 -21.88 -3.56 7.12
CA PRO A 14 -21.74 -4.93 6.64
C PRO A 14 -20.47 -5.19 5.82
N PHE A 15 -19.88 -4.14 5.23
CA PHE A 15 -18.75 -4.28 4.31
C PHE A 15 -17.53 -4.98 4.93
N PRO A 16 -17.06 -4.66 6.16
CA PRO A 16 -15.92 -5.35 6.78
C PRO A 16 -16.14 -6.85 7.04
N ARG A 17 -17.39 -7.33 7.01
CA ARG A 17 -17.74 -8.76 7.18
C ARG A 17 -17.97 -9.47 5.84
N SER A 18 -18.05 -8.72 4.76
CA SER A 18 -18.37 -9.22 3.42
C SER A 18 -17.28 -10.15 2.87
N ARG A 19 -17.66 -11.05 1.95
CA ARG A 19 -16.70 -11.87 1.21
C ARG A 19 -15.81 -11.01 0.30
N GLU A 20 -16.36 -9.92 -0.23
CA GLU A 20 -15.64 -8.99 -1.08
C GLU A 20 -14.46 -8.35 -0.33
N TRP A 21 -14.70 -7.80 0.86
CA TRP A 21 -13.64 -7.24 1.70
C TRP A 21 -12.58 -8.28 2.07
N LYS A 22 -12.98 -9.50 2.44
CA LYS A 22 -12.04 -10.58 2.76
C LYS A 22 -11.10 -10.88 1.57
N ARG A 23 -11.63 -10.90 0.35
CA ARG A 23 -10.86 -11.09 -0.88
C ARG A 23 -9.88 -9.94 -1.12
N ILE A 24 -10.37 -8.70 -1.09
CA ILE A 24 -9.55 -7.49 -1.30
C ILE A 24 -8.42 -7.44 -0.26
N ARG A 25 -8.75 -7.66 1.01
CA ARG A 25 -7.79 -7.69 2.11
C ARG A 25 -6.74 -8.80 1.96
N SER A 26 -7.13 -10.00 1.52
CA SER A 26 -6.17 -11.07 1.24
C SER A 26 -5.22 -10.65 0.13
N GLY A 27 -5.75 -10.15 -0.98
CA GLY A 27 -4.95 -9.68 -2.11
C GLY A 27 -3.92 -8.60 -1.74
N MET A 28 -4.32 -7.63 -0.91
CA MET A 28 -3.40 -6.64 -0.34
C MET A 28 -2.31 -7.29 0.52
N HIS A 29 -2.67 -8.21 1.41
CA HIS A 29 -1.67 -8.88 2.24
C HIS A 29 -0.70 -9.72 1.39
N ASP A 30 -1.19 -10.36 0.34
CA ASP A 30 -0.39 -11.21 -0.53
C ASP A 30 0.55 -10.36 -1.38
N ALA A 31 0.10 -9.21 -1.89
CA ALA A 31 0.96 -8.22 -2.55
C ALA A 31 2.09 -7.74 -1.63
N ILE A 32 1.77 -7.38 -0.38
CA ILE A 32 2.76 -6.96 0.63
C ILE A 32 3.77 -8.09 0.91
N ARG A 33 3.31 -9.33 1.03
CA ARG A 33 4.19 -10.47 1.32
C ARG A 33 5.10 -10.82 0.16
N ALA A 34 4.61 -10.67 -1.07
CA ALA A 34 5.35 -10.99 -2.29
C ALA A 34 6.58 -10.10 -2.49
N VAL A 35 6.58 -8.87 -1.93
CA VAL A 35 7.71 -7.93 -2.04
C VAL A 35 9.01 -8.58 -1.56
N ASP A 36 10.00 -8.65 -2.44
CA ASP A 36 11.31 -9.24 -2.19
C ASP A 36 12.49 -8.30 -2.50
N TRP A 37 13.63 -8.57 -1.86
CA TRP A 37 14.86 -7.83 -2.07
C TRP A 37 16.08 -8.70 -1.73
N PRO A 38 17.01 -8.94 -2.68
CA PRO A 38 16.96 -8.53 -4.10
C PRO A 38 15.76 -9.13 -4.88
N PRO A 39 15.38 -8.51 -6.02
CA PRO A 39 14.24 -8.97 -6.82
C PRO A 39 14.35 -10.45 -7.25
N GLY A 40 13.25 -11.20 -7.11
CA GLY A 40 13.15 -12.59 -7.54
C GLY A 40 13.74 -13.62 -6.57
N THR A 41 14.15 -13.19 -5.37
CA THR A 41 14.73 -14.09 -4.35
C THR A 41 13.67 -14.72 -3.44
N GLY A 42 12.43 -14.22 -3.47
CA GLY A 42 11.36 -14.62 -2.55
C GLY A 42 11.62 -14.22 -1.09
N LYS A 43 12.70 -13.46 -0.82
CA LYS A 43 13.09 -13.01 0.52
C LYS A 43 13.29 -11.51 0.50
N PHE A 44 12.88 -10.84 1.58
CA PHE A 44 13.17 -9.43 1.75
C PHE A 44 14.33 -9.28 2.73
N THR A 45 15.51 -8.97 2.21
CA THR A 45 16.73 -8.74 3.00
C THR A 45 17.19 -7.30 2.86
N ILE A 46 17.69 -6.69 3.93
CA ILE A 46 18.17 -5.30 3.91
C ILE A 46 19.67 -5.28 4.14
N TYR A 47 20.38 -4.36 3.49
CA TYR A 47 21.76 -4.10 3.86
C TYR A 47 21.76 -3.31 5.19
N PRO A 48 22.39 -3.82 6.27
CA PRO A 48 22.28 -3.24 7.60
C PRO A 48 23.20 -2.01 7.77
N GLN A 49 23.04 -1.03 6.89
CA GLN A 49 23.76 0.24 6.92
C GLN A 49 22.79 1.35 7.30
N SER A 50 23.14 2.07 8.35
CA SER A 50 22.43 3.28 8.78
C SER A 50 22.90 4.51 7.99
N GLY A 51 22.04 5.53 7.92
CA GLY A 51 22.39 6.86 7.44
C GLY A 51 21.36 7.43 6.47
N LYS A 52 21.45 8.74 6.25
CA LYS A 52 20.52 9.52 5.41
C LYS A 52 21.24 10.28 4.29
N ARG A 53 22.57 10.23 4.26
CA ARG A 53 23.35 10.89 3.21
C ARG A 53 23.32 10.05 1.92
N ARG A 54 23.69 10.68 0.81
CA ARG A 54 23.85 9.99 -0.48
C ARG A 54 24.90 8.88 -0.31
N GLY A 55 24.51 7.64 -0.60
CA GLY A 55 25.37 6.46 -0.44
C GLY A 55 25.30 5.80 0.95
N GLU A 56 24.44 6.29 1.85
CA GLU A 56 24.13 5.64 3.13
C GLU A 56 22.66 5.18 3.15
N GLY A 57 22.37 4.16 3.94
CA GLY A 57 20.99 3.68 4.13
C GLY A 57 20.42 2.91 2.94
N ASN A 58 19.11 2.65 3.00
CA ASN A 58 18.37 1.95 1.96
C ASN A 58 17.26 2.86 1.42
N GLY A 59 17.20 3.01 0.09
CA GLY A 59 16.07 3.66 -0.56
C GLY A 59 14.79 2.82 -0.43
N VAL A 60 13.64 3.49 -0.25
CA VAL A 60 12.35 2.83 0.01
C VAL A 60 11.45 2.72 -1.22
N LYS A 61 11.77 3.48 -2.29
CA LYS A 61 10.96 3.53 -3.53
C LYS A 61 10.78 2.15 -4.20
N PRO A 62 11.82 1.29 -4.31
CA PRO A 62 11.65 -0.01 -4.95
C PRO A 62 10.62 -0.91 -4.25
N ILE A 63 10.54 -0.81 -2.92
CA ILE A 63 9.62 -1.60 -2.08
C ILE A 63 8.15 -1.26 -2.41
N LYS A 64 7.85 0.03 -2.55
CA LYS A 64 6.52 0.51 -2.95
C LYS A 64 6.16 0.04 -4.36
N ASN A 65 7.09 0.22 -5.30
CA ASN A 65 6.86 -0.08 -6.71
C ASN A 65 6.50 -1.54 -6.95
N GLU A 66 7.17 -2.46 -6.25
CA GLU A 66 6.89 -3.89 -6.37
C GLU A 66 5.50 -4.23 -5.83
N CYS A 67 5.12 -3.70 -4.66
CA CYS A 67 3.78 -3.87 -4.12
C CYS A 67 2.71 -3.37 -5.09
N LEU A 68 2.89 -2.17 -5.65
CA LEU A 68 1.96 -1.59 -6.62
C LEU A 68 1.86 -2.41 -7.92
N ALA A 69 2.97 -2.98 -8.40
CA ALA A 69 2.95 -3.88 -9.56
C ALA A 69 2.07 -5.12 -9.30
N ARG A 70 2.19 -5.74 -8.11
CA ARG A 70 1.35 -6.88 -7.72
C ARG A 70 -0.12 -6.52 -7.54
N LEU A 71 -0.42 -5.31 -7.09
CA LEU A 71 -1.81 -4.84 -6.98
C LEU A 71 -2.42 -4.57 -8.36
N ARG A 72 -1.65 -4.02 -9.31
CA ARG A 72 -2.08 -3.86 -10.71
C ARG A 72 -2.47 -5.20 -11.34
N GLU A 73 -1.71 -6.27 -11.09
CA GLU A 73 -2.05 -7.64 -11.53
C GLU A 73 -3.39 -8.14 -10.94
N GLN A 74 -3.82 -7.58 -9.81
CA GLN A 74 -5.09 -7.92 -9.15
C GLN A 74 -6.24 -6.97 -9.52
N GLY A 75 -6.04 -6.07 -10.49
CA GLY A 75 -7.05 -5.13 -10.96
C GLY A 75 -7.14 -3.83 -10.17
N TRP A 76 -6.07 -3.46 -9.44
CA TRP A 76 -5.97 -2.14 -8.83
C TRP A 76 -5.44 -1.10 -9.82
N GLU A 77 -5.98 0.11 -9.75
CA GLU A 77 -5.47 1.28 -10.43
C GLU A 77 -4.44 1.96 -9.53
N ALA A 78 -3.15 1.91 -9.90
CA ALA A 78 -2.08 2.51 -9.09
C ALA A 78 -1.61 3.85 -9.66
N GLU A 79 -1.37 4.81 -8.75
CA GLU A 79 -1.15 6.24 -9.03
C GLU A 79 -2.35 6.89 -9.74
N SER A 80 -3.56 6.62 -9.24
CA SER A 80 -4.78 7.23 -9.78
C SER A 80 -5.04 8.57 -9.10
N ALA A 81 -5.19 9.62 -9.92
CA ALA A 81 -5.84 10.84 -9.48
C ALA A 81 -7.30 10.49 -9.13
N PHE A 82 -7.63 10.44 -7.84
CA PHE A 82 -8.96 10.10 -7.41
C PHE A 82 -9.79 11.37 -7.34
N ASP A 83 -10.64 11.58 -8.34
CA ASP A 83 -11.57 12.70 -8.38
C ASP A 83 -12.75 12.42 -7.43
N VAL A 84 -12.58 12.77 -6.15
CA VAL A 84 -13.69 12.74 -5.19
C VAL A 84 -14.66 13.86 -5.57
N LEU A 85 -15.78 13.49 -6.20
CA LEU A 85 -17.00 14.29 -6.41
C LEU A 85 -17.08 15.57 -5.56
N GLY A 86 -16.50 16.67 -6.06
CA GLY A 86 -16.80 18.05 -5.65
C GLY A 86 -15.98 18.69 -4.52
N THR A 87 -14.85 18.14 -4.06
CA THR A 87 -13.97 18.86 -3.10
C THR A 87 -12.49 18.79 -3.46
N ALA A 88 -11.73 19.82 -3.04
CA ALA A 88 -10.35 20.10 -3.39
C ALA A 88 -9.48 18.83 -3.53
N ASN A 89 -8.86 18.72 -4.71
CA ASN A 89 -8.04 17.59 -5.16
C ASN A 89 -7.11 17.07 -4.05
N PRO A 90 -7.40 15.92 -3.42
CA PRO A 90 -6.69 15.45 -2.23
C PRO A 90 -5.25 14.97 -2.52
N GLY A 91 -4.85 14.93 -3.80
CA GLY A 91 -3.60 14.35 -4.27
C GLY A 91 -3.80 12.92 -4.76
N ASP A 92 -2.80 12.39 -5.46
CA ASP A 92 -2.87 11.05 -6.05
C ASP A 92 -2.82 9.98 -4.96
N LEU A 93 -3.73 9.01 -5.06
CA LEU A 93 -3.72 7.82 -4.21
C LEU A 93 -2.76 6.78 -4.77
N ASP A 94 -2.07 6.06 -3.89
CA ASP A 94 -1.09 5.07 -4.32
C ASP A 94 -1.73 3.90 -5.09
N ALA A 95 -2.88 3.39 -4.62
CA ALA A 95 -3.69 2.42 -5.35
C ALA A 95 -5.17 2.48 -4.98
N VAL A 96 -6.04 2.26 -5.96
CA VAL A 96 -7.50 2.23 -5.81
C VAL A 96 -8.08 0.96 -6.43
N PHE A 97 -9.04 0.35 -5.75
CA PHE A 97 -9.81 -0.77 -6.25
C PHE A 97 -11.31 -0.45 -6.21
N GLN A 98 -11.99 -0.58 -7.35
CA GLN A 98 -13.42 -0.35 -7.45
C GLN A 98 -14.18 -1.61 -6.99
N ALA A 99 -14.62 -1.63 -5.73
CA ALA A 99 -15.46 -2.70 -5.20
C ALA A 99 -16.94 -2.39 -5.42
N LYS A 100 -17.82 -3.40 -5.32
CA LYS A 100 -19.28 -3.22 -5.48
C LYS A 100 -19.86 -2.27 -4.42
N ALA A 101 -19.26 -2.26 -3.24
CA ALA A 101 -19.66 -1.40 -2.12
C ALA A 101 -19.06 0.02 -2.17
N GLY A 102 -18.19 0.32 -3.15
CA GLY A 102 -17.48 1.58 -3.29
C GLY A 102 -15.97 1.40 -3.51
N ALA A 103 -15.26 2.51 -3.69
CA ALA A 103 -13.81 2.50 -3.87
C ALA A 103 -13.07 2.10 -2.59
N VAL A 104 -12.06 1.26 -2.71
CA VAL A 104 -11.10 0.93 -1.66
C VAL A 104 -9.76 1.55 -2.03
N ALA A 105 -9.23 2.43 -1.18
CA ALA A 105 -7.92 3.03 -1.35
C ALA A 105 -6.87 2.30 -0.50
N MET A 106 -5.65 2.20 -1.02
CA MET A 106 -4.46 1.76 -0.29
C MET A 106 -3.37 2.81 -0.42
N GLU A 107 -2.80 3.21 0.72
CA GLU A 107 -1.69 4.15 0.81
C GLU A 107 -0.45 3.47 1.39
N TRP A 108 0.69 3.63 0.74
CA TRP A 108 1.98 3.08 1.15
C TRP A 108 2.86 4.18 1.73
N LYS A 109 3.06 4.17 3.06
CA LYS A 109 3.85 5.19 3.76
C LYS A 109 5.23 4.67 4.13
N THR A 110 6.25 5.22 3.48
CA THR A 110 7.67 5.06 3.82
C THR A 110 8.38 6.39 4.06
N GLY A 111 7.62 7.49 4.08
CA GLY A 111 8.11 8.84 4.32
C GLY A 111 8.20 9.19 5.80
N ASN A 112 8.39 10.48 6.08
CA ASN A 112 8.36 11.00 7.46
C ASN A 112 7.00 10.70 8.13
N ILE A 113 6.97 10.49 9.44
CA ILE A 113 5.73 10.21 10.18
C ILE A 113 4.66 11.30 10.00
N SER A 114 5.07 12.56 9.78
CA SER A 114 4.15 13.65 9.42
C SER A 114 3.42 13.42 8.09
N SER A 115 3.99 12.66 7.17
CA SER A 115 3.33 12.24 5.93
C SER A 115 2.24 11.19 6.15
N SER A 116 2.32 10.42 7.25
CA SER A 116 1.25 9.48 7.65
C SER A 116 0.02 10.21 8.19
N HIS A 117 0.18 11.38 8.82
CA HIS A 117 -0.96 12.24 9.21
C HIS A 117 -1.63 12.95 8.03
N ARG A 118 -0.91 13.09 6.90
CA ARG A 118 -1.42 13.71 5.66
C ARG A 118 -2.10 12.69 4.75
N ALA A 119 -1.69 11.43 4.81
CA ALA A 119 -2.42 10.34 4.18
C ALA A 119 -3.86 10.35 4.75
N ARG A 120 -4.83 10.72 3.91
CA ARG A 120 -6.24 10.81 4.27
C ARG A 120 -7.03 9.87 3.39
#